data_AF-A0A553AWV8-F1
#
_entry.id   AF-A0A553AWV8-F1
#
_cell.length_a   1.000
_cell.length_b   1.000
_cell.length_c   1.000
_cell.angle_alpha   90.00
_cell.angle_beta   90.00
_cell.angle_gamma   90.00
#
_symmetry.space_group_name_H-M   'P 1'
#
loop_
_entity.id
_entity.type
_entity.pdbx_description
1 polymer ?
#
loop_
_entity_poly.entity_id
_entity_poly.type
_entity_poly.pdbx_seq_one_letter_code
_entity_poly.pdbx_strand_id
1 'polypeptide(L)'
;MTLSRTHCAIWAAAALVAPAPVAAQQEAPEAAPEASAEAAVSGDLVVTLLGTGTPTLSETRFGAANLVQAGGLNLLFDAGRGASIRVAQAGQTPGTLDAVFLTHFHSDHVNGLSDIYLTGYFVGATLKGRTEPFQIYGPTGTKQLMDGLQAAHSWDIETRRIDEGTPEATAQVVAHEADEGVVFEQNGVTVTAIPVNHGQNMFPAVAARI
;
A
#
# COMPACT_ATOMS: atom_id res chain seq x y z
N MET A 1 -20.94 45.09 4.33
CA MET A 1 -20.92 43.66 3.98
C MET A 1 -20.13 42.94 5.06
N THR A 2 -20.85 42.39 6.03
CA THR A 2 -20.31 41.65 7.19
C THR A 2 -21.09 40.35 7.26
N LEU A 3 -20.43 39.24 6.92
CA LEU A 3 -21.04 37.90 6.98
C LEU A 3 -21.21 37.52 8.45
N SER A 4 -22.47 37.43 8.87
CA SER A 4 -22.90 36.93 10.17
C SER A 4 -22.73 35.42 10.24
N ARG A 5 -22.26 34.95 11.40
CA ARG A 5 -21.80 33.59 11.71
C ARG A 5 -22.90 32.54 11.57
N THR A 6 -22.58 31.44 10.89
CA THR A 6 -23.43 30.24 10.84
C THR A 6 -23.34 29.50 12.19
N HIS A 7 -24.50 29.05 12.66
CA HIS A 7 -24.73 28.43 13.95
C HIS A 7 -24.06 27.07 14.07
N CYS A 8 -23.26 26.88 15.12
CA CYS A 8 -22.80 25.57 15.57
C CYS A 8 -23.91 24.95 16.44
N ALA A 9 -24.60 23.92 15.95
CA ALA A 9 -25.60 23.20 16.72
C ALA A 9 -24.89 22.31 17.76
N ILE A 10 -24.98 22.69 19.03
CA ILE A 10 -24.52 21.89 20.16
C ILE A 10 -25.60 20.84 20.45
N TRP A 11 -25.31 19.57 20.19
CA TRP A 11 -26.10 18.47 20.72
C TRP A 11 -25.71 18.23 22.19
N ALA A 12 -26.64 18.52 23.11
CA ALA A 12 -26.50 18.13 24.51
C ALA A 12 -26.84 16.64 24.64
N ALA A 13 -25.83 15.81 24.96
CA ALA A 13 -26.04 14.42 25.33
C ALA A 13 -26.35 14.32 26.82
N ALA A 14 -27.52 13.76 27.17
CA ALA A 14 -27.84 13.38 28.54
C ALA A 14 -27.01 12.15 28.93
N ALA A 15 -26.21 12.27 30.00
CA ALA A 15 -25.43 11.16 30.53
C ALA A 15 -26.33 10.22 31.35
N LEU A 16 -26.63 9.03 30.81
CA LEU A 16 -27.06 7.90 31.63
C LEU A 16 -25.82 7.23 32.23
N VAL A 17 -25.76 7.16 33.56
CA VAL A 17 -24.74 6.41 34.28
C VAL A 17 -25.11 4.93 34.22
N ALA A 18 -24.37 4.16 33.41
CA ALA A 18 -24.40 2.70 33.44
C ALA A 18 -23.54 2.18 34.62
N PRO A 19 -23.94 1.10 35.30
CA PRO A 19 -23.11 0.47 36.32
C PRO A 19 -21.85 -0.15 35.71
N ALA A 20 -20.74 -0.09 36.44
CA ALA A 20 -19.45 -0.62 36.01
C ALA A 20 -19.50 -2.14 35.79
N PRO A 21 -18.89 -2.67 34.71
CA PRO A 21 -18.80 -4.11 34.51
C PRO A 21 -17.84 -4.74 35.53
N VAL A 22 -18.23 -5.88 36.09
CA VAL A 22 -17.34 -6.76 36.86
C VAL A 22 -16.32 -7.36 35.89
N ALA A 23 -15.04 -7.17 36.17
CA ALA A 23 -13.96 -7.69 35.35
C ALA A 23 -13.96 -9.24 35.39
N ALA A 24 -14.33 -9.86 34.30
CA ALA A 24 -13.98 -11.26 34.03
C ALA A 24 -12.49 -11.29 33.65
N GLN A 25 -11.70 -12.07 34.37
CA GLN A 25 -10.32 -12.35 33.98
C GLN A 25 -10.37 -13.22 32.72
N GLN A 26 -10.23 -12.60 31.55
CA GLN A 26 -9.84 -13.31 30.35
C GLN A 26 -8.33 -13.56 30.42
N GLU A 27 -7.94 -14.84 30.49
CA GLU A 27 -6.58 -15.24 30.19
C GLU A 27 -6.23 -14.76 28.78
N ALA A 28 -5.09 -14.09 28.67
CA ALA A 28 -4.60 -13.59 27.39
C ALA A 28 -4.41 -14.76 26.42
N PRO A 29 -4.82 -14.62 25.14
CA PRO A 29 -4.50 -15.63 24.15
C PRO A 29 -2.98 -15.79 24.07
N GLU A 30 -2.52 -17.04 24.10
CA GLU A 30 -1.12 -17.41 23.91
C GLU A 30 -0.60 -16.73 22.64
N ALA A 31 0.47 -15.95 22.79
CA ALA A 31 1.05 -15.17 21.72
C ALA A 31 1.35 -16.09 20.54
N ALA A 32 0.80 -15.76 19.37
CA ALA A 32 1.25 -16.36 18.12
C ALA A 32 2.77 -16.18 18.04
N PRO A 33 3.53 -17.18 17.54
CA PRO A 33 4.97 -17.08 17.48
C PRO A 33 5.33 -15.80 16.75
N GLU A 34 6.10 -14.93 17.41
CA GLU A 34 6.66 -13.74 16.79
C GLU A 34 7.42 -14.22 15.57
N ALA A 35 6.91 -13.88 14.38
CA ALA A 35 7.63 -14.06 13.15
C ALA A 35 8.88 -13.19 13.27
N SER A 36 10.00 -13.83 13.60
CA SER A 36 11.30 -13.20 13.74
C SER A 36 11.57 -12.36 12.51
N ALA A 37 11.67 -11.05 12.70
CA ALA A 37 12.09 -10.06 11.72
C ALA A 37 13.61 -10.14 11.45
N GLU A 38 14.16 -11.34 11.35
CA GLU A 38 15.43 -11.52 10.66
C GLU A 38 15.13 -11.53 9.17
N ALA A 39 15.18 -10.32 8.60
CA ALA A 39 15.26 -10.11 7.16
C ALA A 39 16.28 -11.09 6.57
N ALA A 40 15.88 -11.83 5.53
CA ALA A 40 16.77 -12.72 4.82
C ALA A 40 17.99 -11.93 4.30
N VAL A 41 19.15 -12.15 4.94
CA VAL A 41 20.48 -11.73 4.46
C VAL A 41 21.13 -12.87 3.64
N SER A 42 20.39 -13.89 3.24
CA SER A 42 20.83 -14.87 2.24
C SER A 42 20.21 -14.54 0.89
N GLY A 43 20.87 -14.93 -0.21
CA GLY A 43 20.36 -14.77 -1.58
C GLY A 43 19.12 -15.62 -1.91
N ASP A 44 18.23 -15.82 -0.93
CA ASP A 44 17.02 -16.61 -1.03
C ASP A 44 15.84 -15.73 -1.47
N LEU A 45 15.01 -16.28 -2.36
CA LEU A 45 13.74 -15.69 -2.77
C LEU A 45 12.68 -15.99 -1.71
N VAL A 46 12.11 -14.96 -1.11
CA VAL A 46 10.98 -15.09 -0.16
C VAL A 46 9.74 -14.44 -0.75
N VAL A 47 8.62 -15.17 -0.72
CA VAL A 47 7.31 -14.66 -1.14
C VAL A 47 6.34 -14.71 0.03
N THR A 48 5.88 -13.54 0.45
CA THR A 48 4.86 -13.40 1.50
C THR A 48 3.52 -13.02 0.85
N LEU A 49 2.53 -13.90 1.00
CA LEU A 49 1.16 -13.63 0.54
C LEU A 49 0.50 -12.63 1.51
N LEU A 50 0.42 -11.38 1.10
CA LEU A 50 -0.14 -10.31 1.93
C LEU A 50 -1.67 -10.36 1.91
N GLY A 51 -2.25 -10.64 0.75
CA GLY A 51 -3.68 -10.82 0.59
C GLY A 51 -4.04 -11.73 -0.58
N THR A 52 -5.03 -12.59 -0.35
CA THR A 52 -5.53 -13.63 -1.27
C THR A 52 -7.04 -13.51 -1.49
N GLY A 53 -7.57 -12.31 -1.28
CA GLY A 53 -8.96 -11.94 -1.51
C GLY A 53 -9.28 -11.81 -3.00
N THR A 54 -10.51 -11.40 -3.26
CA THR A 54 -11.08 -11.19 -4.60
C THR A 54 -11.87 -9.86 -4.58
N PRO A 55 -12.61 -9.47 -5.64
CA PRO A 55 -13.48 -8.30 -5.55
C PRO A 55 -14.56 -8.41 -4.45
N THR A 56 -14.93 -9.64 -4.07
CA THR A 56 -15.88 -9.87 -2.99
C THR A 56 -15.24 -9.57 -1.64
N LEU A 57 -15.93 -8.79 -0.81
CA LEU A 57 -15.49 -8.47 0.55
C LEU A 57 -15.31 -9.74 1.39
N SER A 58 -14.24 -9.77 2.15
CA SER A 58 -13.91 -10.85 3.07
C SER A 58 -13.34 -10.25 4.35
N GLU A 59 -13.84 -10.69 5.49
CA GLU A 59 -13.33 -10.28 6.81
C GLU A 59 -11.95 -10.89 7.12
N THR A 60 -11.60 -11.99 6.44
CA THR A 60 -10.40 -12.78 6.74
C THR A 60 -9.39 -12.80 5.60
N ARG A 61 -9.69 -12.16 4.46
CA ARG A 61 -8.80 -12.11 3.29
C ARG A 61 -8.74 -10.69 2.72
N PHE A 62 -7.56 -10.07 2.82
CA PHE A 62 -7.26 -8.77 2.20
C PHE A 62 -7.17 -8.88 0.67
N GLY A 63 -7.24 -7.74 -0.03
CA GLY A 63 -7.16 -7.71 -1.49
C GLY A 63 -5.83 -8.26 -2.03
N ALA A 64 -5.77 -8.53 -3.34
CA ALA A 64 -4.61 -9.16 -3.96
C ALA A 64 -3.34 -8.31 -3.73
N ALA A 65 -2.35 -8.89 -3.06
CA ALA A 65 -1.06 -8.27 -2.81
C ALA A 65 -0.04 -9.35 -2.40
N ASN A 66 1.18 -9.29 -2.94
CA ASN A 66 2.27 -10.19 -2.59
C ASN A 66 3.56 -9.39 -2.40
N LEU A 67 4.26 -9.62 -1.29
CA LEU A 67 5.60 -9.08 -1.07
C LEU A 67 6.64 -10.12 -1.49
N VAL A 68 7.48 -9.76 -2.44
CA VAL A 68 8.61 -10.58 -2.90
C VAL A 68 9.90 -9.93 -2.43
N GLN A 69 10.72 -10.69 -1.73
CA GLN A 69 12.03 -10.26 -1.25
C GLN A 69 13.11 -11.08 -1.93
N ALA A 70 13.97 -10.43 -2.70
CA ALA A 70 15.05 -11.06 -3.47
C ALA A 70 16.13 -10.03 -3.78
N GLY A 71 17.41 -10.44 -3.81
CA GLY A 71 18.52 -9.53 -4.13
C GLY A 71 18.62 -8.31 -3.19
N GLY A 72 18.13 -8.44 -1.96
CA GLY A 72 18.03 -7.35 -0.99
C GLY A 72 16.94 -6.31 -1.29
N LEU A 73 16.05 -6.57 -2.26
CA LEU A 73 14.95 -5.70 -2.64
C LEU A 73 13.63 -6.16 -2.00
N ASN A 74 12.77 -5.20 -1.66
CA ASN A 74 11.38 -5.40 -1.27
C ASN A 74 10.46 -4.99 -2.44
N LEU A 75 9.93 -5.97 -3.16
CA LEU A 75 9.09 -5.78 -4.34
C LEU A 75 7.63 -6.12 -4.03
N LEU A 76 6.72 -5.16 -4.18
CA LEU A 76 5.29 -5.39 -3.96
C LEU A 76 4.58 -5.65 -5.28
N PHE A 77 3.86 -6.77 -5.40
CA PHE A 77 3.03 -7.10 -6.56
C PHE A 77 1.55 -6.96 -6.20
N ASP A 78 0.90 -6.01 -6.88
CA ASP A 78 -0.41 -5.45 -6.60
C ASP A 78 -0.56 -4.82 -5.21
N ALA A 79 -1.51 -3.90 -5.10
CA ALA A 79 -1.83 -3.17 -3.89
C ALA A 79 -3.35 -3.20 -3.66
N GLY A 80 -3.88 -4.41 -3.46
CA GLY A 80 -5.26 -4.62 -3.08
C GLY A 80 -5.62 -4.00 -1.72
N ARG A 81 -6.91 -4.03 -1.39
CA ARG A 81 -7.43 -3.42 -0.16
C ARG A 81 -6.66 -3.91 1.08
N GLY A 82 -6.11 -2.96 1.84
CA GLY A 82 -5.37 -3.20 3.08
C GLY A 82 -3.94 -3.72 2.90
N ALA A 83 -3.37 -3.62 1.69
CA ALA A 83 -1.98 -4.00 1.42
C ALA A 83 -0.98 -3.33 2.37
N SER A 84 -1.14 -2.04 2.66
CA SER A 84 -0.29 -1.26 3.61
C SER A 84 -0.22 -1.90 5.01
N ILE A 85 -1.37 -2.29 5.56
CA ILE A 85 -1.49 -2.96 6.86
C ILE A 85 -0.77 -4.31 6.82
N ARG A 86 -0.91 -5.05 5.71
CA ARG A 86 -0.28 -6.36 5.54
C ARG A 86 1.23 -6.26 5.37
N VAL A 87 1.72 -5.24 4.66
CA VAL A 87 3.16 -4.89 4.60
C VAL A 87 3.70 -4.63 6.01
N ALA A 88 2.99 -3.84 6.81
CA ALA A 88 3.35 -3.59 8.22
C ALA A 88 3.39 -4.86 9.06
N GLN A 89 2.39 -5.73 8.92
CA GLN A 89 2.33 -7.01 9.62
C GLN A 89 3.39 -8.02 9.17
N ALA A 90 3.97 -7.83 7.97
CA ALA A 90 5.13 -8.57 7.48
C ALA A 90 6.48 -7.96 7.92
N GLY A 91 6.47 -6.97 8.83
CA GLY A 91 7.68 -6.35 9.37
C GLY A 91 8.34 -5.31 8.44
N GLN A 92 7.63 -4.84 7.41
CA GLN A 92 8.10 -3.81 6.48
C GLN A 92 7.26 -2.52 6.62
N THR A 93 7.66 -1.43 5.97
CA THR A 93 6.80 -0.24 5.84
C THR A 93 6.59 0.05 4.35
N PRO A 94 5.52 0.76 3.96
CA PRO A 94 5.38 1.18 2.57
C PRO A 94 6.56 2.01 2.06
N GLY A 95 7.28 2.68 2.97
CA GLY A 95 8.50 3.44 2.65
C GLY A 95 9.76 2.59 2.45
N THR A 96 9.76 1.30 2.82
CA THR A 96 10.88 0.37 2.57
C THR A 96 10.73 -0.42 1.26
N LEU A 97 9.65 -0.22 0.51
CA LEU A 97 9.43 -0.86 -0.78
C LEU A 97 10.32 -0.20 -1.84
N ASP A 98 11.07 -1.01 -2.60
CA ASP A 98 11.93 -0.54 -3.67
C ASP A 98 11.14 -0.30 -4.97
N ALA A 99 10.13 -1.13 -5.22
CA ALA A 99 9.22 -0.98 -6.36
C ALA A 99 7.86 -1.63 -6.10
N VAL A 100 6.83 -1.06 -6.73
CA VAL A 100 5.48 -1.63 -6.79
C VAL A 100 5.16 -2.03 -8.23
N PHE A 101 4.64 -3.24 -8.42
CA PHE A 101 4.27 -3.80 -9.72
C PHE A 101 2.75 -4.01 -9.77
N LEU A 102 2.08 -3.48 -10.79
CA LEU A 102 0.66 -3.73 -11.03
C LEU A 102 0.48 -4.77 -12.13
N THR A 103 -0.37 -5.75 -11.89
CA THR A 103 -0.72 -6.77 -12.90
C THR A 103 -1.79 -6.25 -13.86
N HIS A 104 -2.80 -5.54 -13.33
CA HIS A 104 -3.89 -4.91 -14.07
C HIS A 104 -4.68 -3.96 -13.16
N PHE A 105 -5.71 -3.32 -13.70
CA PHE A 105 -6.40 -2.20 -13.04
C PHE A 105 -7.76 -2.54 -12.43
N HIS A 106 -8.01 -3.80 -12.04
CA HIS A 106 -9.19 -4.09 -11.23
C HIS A 106 -9.02 -3.56 -9.80
N SER A 107 -10.15 -3.13 -9.22
CA SER A 107 -10.19 -2.48 -7.92
C SER A 107 -9.58 -3.30 -6.77
N ASP A 108 -9.70 -4.62 -6.81
CA ASP A 108 -9.14 -5.52 -5.80
C ASP A 108 -7.62 -5.69 -5.89
N HIS A 109 -7.00 -5.17 -6.95
CA HIS A 109 -5.55 -5.09 -7.15
C HIS A 109 -4.99 -3.68 -6.91
N VAL A 110 -5.81 -2.62 -6.93
CA VAL A 110 -5.31 -1.23 -6.87
C VAL A 110 -5.93 -0.35 -5.78
N ASN A 111 -7.01 -0.76 -5.12
CA ASN A 111 -7.71 0.11 -4.15
C ASN A 111 -6.87 0.46 -2.90
N GLY A 112 -5.83 -0.31 -2.59
CA GLY A 112 -4.88 -0.01 -1.51
C GLY A 112 -3.66 0.80 -1.97
N LEU A 113 -3.56 1.11 -3.27
CA LEU A 113 -2.38 1.76 -3.84
C LEU A 113 -2.16 3.18 -3.31
N SER A 114 -3.24 3.96 -3.13
CA SER A 114 -3.13 5.30 -2.54
C SER A 114 -2.56 5.25 -1.12
N ASP A 115 -2.96 4.26 -0.32
CA ASP A 115 -2.43 4.09 1.03
C ASP A 115 -0.95 3.69 1.00
N ILE A 116 -0.54 2.74 0.14
CA ILE A 116 0.89 2.43 -0.07
C ILE A 116 1.69 3.68 -0.47
N TYR A 117 1.19 4.45 -1.42
CA TYR A 117 1.87 5.63 -1.96
C TYR A 117 2.01 6.74 -0.91
N LEU A 118 0.90 7.16 -0.30
CA LEU A 118 0.83 8.27 0.65
C LEU A 118 1.49 7.89 1.98
N THR A 119 1.23 6.68 2.49
CA THR A 119 1.84 6.25 3.75
C THR A 119 3.36 6.08 3.62
N GLY A 120 3.84 5.77 2.41
CA GLY A 120 5.24 5.50 2.16
C GLY A 120 6.18 6.69 2.36
N TYR A 121 5.73 7.94 2.28
CA TYR A 121 6.60 9.10 2.53
C TYR A 121 6.57 9.62 3.98
N PHE A 122 5.78 9.02 4.88
CA PHE A 122 5.85 9.40 6.29
C PHE A 122 7.16 8.90 6.92
N VAL A 123 7.90 9.85 7.49
CA VAL A 123 9.06 9.58 8.34
C VAL A 123 8.63 9.86 9.78
N GLY A 124 8.39 8.80 10.55
CA GLY A 124 7.98 8.90 11.96
C GLY A 124 8.90 8.10 12.87
N ALA A 125 8.73 8.23 14.18
CA ALA A 125 9.50 7.45 15.17
C ALA A 125 9.39 5.93 14.98
N THR A 126 8.34 5.46 14.30
CA THR A 126 8.02 4.05 14.07
C THR A 126 8.02 3.65 12.59
N LEU A 127 8.11 4.60 11.65
CA LEU A 127 8.03 4.32 10.21
C LEU A 127 9.28 4.85 9.49
N LYS A 128 9.95 3.94 8.79
CA LYS A 128 10.95 4.31 7.79
C LYS A 128 10.23 4.82 6.55
N GLY A 129 10.36 6.12 6.28
CA GLY A 129 9.81 6.74 5.08
C GLY A 129 10.72 6.56 3.87
N ARG A 130 10.11 6.61 2.69
CA ARG A 130 10.76 6.63 1.39
C ARG A 130 11.54 7.93 1.22
N THR A 131 12.74 7.85 0.68
CA THR A 131 13.60 9.02 0.40
C THR A 131 13.67 9.38 -1.08
N GLU A 132 13.32 8.44 -1.96
CA GLU A 132 13.35 8.57 -3.42
C GLU A 132 11.92 8.67 -4.01
N PRO A 133 11.77 9.04 -5.29
CA PRO A 133 10.48 8.98 -5.95
C PRO A 133 9.86 7.56 -5.89
N PHE A 134 8.54 7.49 -5.75
CA PHE A 134 7.80 6.24 -5.74
C PHE A 134 7.91 5.54 -7.11
N GLN A 135 8.60 4.40 -7.13
CA GLN A 135 8.78 3.59 -8.33
C GLN A 135 7.60 2.64 -8.51
N ILE A 136 6.90 2.78 -9.63
CA ILE A 136 5.79 1.91 -9.98
C ILE A 136 5.91 1.41 -11.41
N TYR A 137 5.66 0.11 -11.58
CA TYR A 137 5.76 -0.62 -12.82
C TYR A 137 4.40 -1.26 -13.10
N GLY A 138 4.00 -1.31 -14.34
CA GLY A 138 2.77 -1.99 -14.71
C GLY A 138 2.47 -1.81 -16.19
N PRO A 139 1.32 -2.30 -16.65
CA PRO A 139 0.94 -2.16 -18.03
C PRO A 139 0.55 -0.72 -18.38
N THR A 140 0.33 -0.46 -19.67
CA THR A 140 -0.12 0.83 -20.20
C THR A 140 -1.38 1.31 -19.47
N GLY A 141 -1.33 2.49 -18.84
CA GLY A 141 -2.39 3.04 -17.99
C GLY A 141 -1.95 3.25 -16.53
N THR A 142 -0.81 2.69 -16.12
CA THR A 142 -0.22 2.87 -14.78
C THR A 142 0.03 4.34 -14.48
N LYS A 143 0.59 5.10 -15.44
CA LYS A 143 0.82 6.54 -15.25
C LYS A 143 -0.50 7.28 -15.08
N GLN A 144 -1.50 6.98 -15.91
CA GLN A 144 -2.81 7.61 -15.81
C GLN A 144 -3.47 7.37 -14.45
N LEU A 145 -3.38 6.14 -13.93
CA LEU A 145 -3.87 5.81 -12.59
C LEU A 145 -3.17 6.66 -11.53
N MET A 146 -1.84 6.74 -11.58
CA MET A 146 -1.07 7.51 -10.58
C MET A 146 -1.31 9.01 -10.67
N ASP A 147 -1.38 9.58 -11.87
CA ASP A 147 -1.73 11.00 -12.07
C ASP A 147 -3.10 11.29 -11.43
N GLY A 148 -4.08 10.38 -11.61
CA GLY A 148 -5.41 10.49 -11.01
C GLY A 148 -5.38 10.40 -9.47
N LEU A 149 -4.58 9.50 -8.90
CA LEU A 149 -4.40 9.40 -7.45
C LEU A 149 -3.72 10.65 -6.87
N GLN A 150 -2.66 11.16 -7.52
CA GLN A 150 -1.99 12.39 -7.10
C GLN A 150 -2.95 13.59 -7.15
N ALA A 151 -3.78 13.69 -8.20
CA ALA A 151 -4.79 14.73 -8.30
C ALA A 151 -5.87 14.60 -7.20
N ALA A 152 -6.34 13.38 -6.93
CA ALA A 152 -7.34 13.13 -5.88
C ALA A 152 -6.80 13.47 -4.48
N HIS A 153 -5.49 13.36 -4.27
CA HIS A 153 -4.83 13.58 -2.98
C HIS A 153 -3.98 14.87 -2.93
N SER A 154 -4.17 15.81 -3.86
CA SER A 154 -3.31 17.00 -3.97
C SER A 154 -3.31 17.87 -2.71
N TRP A 155 -4.45 17.97 -2.01
CA TRP A 155 -4.54 18.71 -0.76
C TRP A 155 -3.75 18.05 0.37
N ASP A 156 -3.78 16.72 0.48
CA ASP A 156 -3.00 15.99 1.49
C ASP A 156 -1.50 16.18 1.23
N ILE A 157 -1.06 15.93 -0.01
CA ILE A 157 0.34 16.05 -0.42
C ILE A 157 0.88 17.46 -0.14
N GLU A 158 0.16 18.50 -0.53
CA GLU A 158 0.61 19.88 -0.32
C GLU A 158 0.58 20.29 1.15
N THR A 159 -0.47 19.92 1.89
CA THR A 159 -0.56 20.23 3.32
C THR A 159 0.59 19.57 4.08
N ARG A 160 0.91 18.31 3.78
CA ARG A 160 2.03 17.58 4.39
C ARG A 160 3.38 18.20 4.06
N ARG A 161 3.56 18.62 2.81
CA ARG A 161 4.77 19.34 2.38
C ARG A 161 4.97 20.64 3.18
N ILE A 162 3.89 21.40 3.42
CA ILE A 162 3.94 22.68 4.14
C ILE A 162 4.07 22.47 5.66
N ASP A 163 3.19 21.66 6.25
CA ASP A 163 3.02 21.56 7.70
C ASP A 163 4.02 20.59 8.34
N GLU A 164 4.34 19.49 7.64
CA GLU A 164 5.20 18.41 8.14
C GLU A 164 6.58 18.39 7.49
N GLY A 165 6.82 19.25 6.48
CA GLY A 165 8.11 19.34 5.79
C GLY A 165 8.46 18.10 4.97
N THR A 166 7.46 17.31 4.55
CA THR A 166 7.67 16.15 3.69
C THR A 166 8.44 16.56 2.43
N PRO A 167 9.61 15.96 2.13
CA PRO A 167 10.39 16.37 0.97
C PRO A 167 9.63 16.08 -0.33
N GLU A 168 9.60 17.05 -1.24
CA GLU A 168 8.85 16.96 -2.50
C GLU A 168 9.19 15.70 -3.31
N ALA A 169 10.47 15.33 -3.36
CA ALA A 169 10.94 14.14 -4.06
C ALA A 169 10.24 12.84 -3.62
N THR A 170 9.83 12.75 -2.35
CA THR A 170 9.20 11.54 -1.79
C THR A 170 7.76 11.34 -2.26
N ALA A 171 7.09 12.42 -2.69
CA ALA A 171 5.75 12.41 -3.29
C ALA A 171 5.79 12.35 -4.83
N GLN A 172 6.97 12.44 -5.45
CA GLN A 172 7.10 12.23 -6.88
C GLN A 172 6.87 10.76 -7.21
N VAL A 173 6.32 10.51 -8.41
CA VAL A 173 6.05 9.17 -8.92
C VAL A 173 6.82 9.00 -10.23
N VAL A 174 7.51 7.88 -10.36
CA VAL A 174 8.10 7.44 -11.62
C VAL A 174 7.35 6.17 -12.04
N ALA A 175 6.50 6.33 -13.04
CA ALA A 175 5.73 5.24 -13.62
C ALA A 175 6.45 4.68 -14.86
N HIS A 176 6.67 3.36 -14.85
CA HIS A 176 7.25 2.60 -15.94
C HIS A 176 6.17 1.71 -16.56
N GLU A 177 5.82 1.97 -17.81
CA GLU A 177 4.73 1.26 -18.50
C GLU A 177 5.28 0.26 -19.52
N ALA A 178 4.88 -1.01 -19.39
CA ALA A 178 5.19 -2.04 -20.35
C ALA A 178 4.16 -3.18 -20.26
N ASP A 179 3.61 -3.57 -21.42
CA ASP A 179 2.63 -4.66 -21.51
C ASP A 179 3.29 -6.04 -21.69
N GLU A 180 4.58 -6.07 -22.04
CA GLU A 180 5.38 -7.29 -22.19
C GLU A 180 6.89 -7.01 -22.07
N GLY A 181 7.67 -8.06 -21.80
CA GLY A 181 9.13 -8.01 -21.80
C GLY A 181 9.75 -7.70 -20.43
N VAL A 182 11.05 -7.43 -20.40
CA VAL A 182 11.75 -7.11 -19.14
C VAL A 182 11.36 -5.69 -18.71
N VAL A 183 10.82 -5.55 -17.51
CA VAL A 183 10.32 -4.28 -16.96
C VAL A 183 11.17 -3.74 -15.82
N PHE A 184 11.96 -4.61 -15.18
CA PHE A 184 12.82 -4.24 -14.05
C PHE A 184 14.06 -5.14 -14.04
N GLU A 185 15.23 -4.56 -13.82
CA GLU A 185 16.49 -5.27 -13.64
C GLU A 185 17.38 -4.53 -12.63
N GLN A 186 17.58 -5.11 -11.45
CA GLN A 186 18.42 -4.54 -10.39
C GLN A 186 18.89 -5.63 -9.42
N ASN A 187 20.11 -5.50 -8.89
CA ASN A 187 20.68 -6.42 -7.90
C ASN A 187 20.58 -7.92 -8.28
N GLY A 188 20.65 -8.23 -9.58
CA GLY A 188 20.53 -9.59 -10.10
C GLY A 188 19.09 -10.13 -10.16
N VAL A 189 18.08 -9.34 -9.79
CA VAL A 189 16.66 -9.65 -9.94
C VAL A 189 16.16 -9.07 -11.27
N THR A 190 15.45 -9.89 -12.05
CA THR A 190 14.81 -9.47 -13.31
C THR A 190 13.31 -9.73 -13.21
N VAL A 191 12.48 -8.73 -13.49
CA VAL A 191 11.03 -8.93 -13.62
C VAL A 191 10.65 -8.81 -15.10
N THR A 192 10.01 -9.86 -15.62
CA THR A 192 9.45 -9.90 -16.99
C THR A 192 7.92 -9.85 -16.93
N ALA A 193 7.31 -8.87 -17.59
CA ALA A 193 5.88 -8.81 -17.85
C ALA A 193 5.51 -9.77 -18.99
N ILE A 194 4.45 -10.55 -18.77
CA ILE A 194 3.92 -11.52 -19.74
C ILE A 194 2.43 -11.20 -19.93
N PRO A 195 1.97 -10.87 -21.15
CA PRO A 195 0.55 -10.64 -21.40
C PRO A 195 -0.29 -11.86 -21.01
N VAL A 196 -1.42 -11.62 -20.36
CA VAL A 196 -2.39 -12.66 -20.00
C VAL A 196 -3.78 -12.33 -20.50
N ASN A 197 -4.59 -13.36 -20.75
CA ASN A 197 -6.00 -13.20 -21.06
C ASN A 197 -6.80 -13.06 -19.75
N HIS A 198 -7.34 -11.87 -19.51
CA HIS A 198 -8.19 -11.57 -18.36
C HIS A 198 -9.60 -11.14 -18.78
N GLY A 199 -10.13 -11.80 -19.81
CA GLY A 199 -11.41 -11.45 -20.43
C GLY A 199 -11.27 -10.44 -21.57
N GLN A 200 -12.40 -10.06 -22.16
CA GLN A 200 -12.41 -9.29 -23.42
C GLN A 200 -12.15 -7.79 -23.23
N ASN A 201 -12.38 -7.26 -22.03
CA ASN A 201 -12.36 -5.81 -21.77
C ASN A 201 -11.33 -5.39 -20.71
N MET A 202 -10.66 -6.35 -20.05
CA MET A 202 -9.57 -6.05 -19.12
C MET A 202 -8.24 -6.32 -19.83
N PHE A 203 -7.88 -5.37 -20.68
CA PHE A 203 -6.59 -5.32 -21.35
C PHE A 203 -6.09 -3.86 -21.31
N PRO A 204 -4.81 -3.63 -20.96
CA PRO A 204 -3.77 -4.63 -20.71
C PRO A 204 -3.87 -5.34 -19.35
N ALA A 205 -3.42 -6.58 -19.31
CA ALA A 205 -3.25 -7.38 -18.10
C ALA A 205 -2.01 -8.28 -18.24
N VAL A 206 -1.16 -8.32 -17.22
CA VAL A 206 0.13 -9.00 -17.27
C VAL A 206 0.36 -9.88 -16.04
N ALA A 207 1.08 -10.99 -16.23
CA ALA A 207 1.73 -11.74 -15.16
C ALA A 207 3.20 -11.31 -15.05
N ALA A 208 3.80 -11.52 -13.87
CA ALA A 208 5.21 -11.26 -13.62
C ALA A 208 5.99 -12.58 -13.47
N ARG A 209 7.09 -12.72 -14.21
CA ARG A 209 8.13 -13.73 -13.97
C ARG A 209 9.32 -13.05 -13.32
N ILE A 210 9.76 -13.59 -12.19
CA ILE A 210 10.88 -13.11 -11.35
C ILE A 210 11.96 -14.19 -11.35
#